data_AF-A0AAV4HCL9-F1
#
_entry.id   AF-A0AAV4HCL9-F1
#
_cell.length_a   1.000
_cell.length_b   1.000
_cell.length_c   1.000
_cell.angle_alpha   90.00
_cell.angle_beta   90.00
_cell.angle_gamma   90.00
#
_symmetry.space_group_name_H-M   'P 1'
#
loop_
_entity.id
_entity.type
_entity.pdbx_description
1 polymer ?
#
loop_
_entity_poly.entity_id
_entity_poly.type
_entity_poly.pdbx_seq_one_letter_code
_entity_poly.pdbx_strand_id
1 'polypeptide(L)'
;MCYFYPSITEELLHRSLLFASNYVDVSKDEIDIITHAKRTTLYKNGQPWCKTGSNFDLTMKSFDGAETCELVGLYLLSHLQHLDIKVGLYRDDGLAVTNKSPQQTEKIKKKMCAIFRDNGLNITIQANQKIVDFLDVTFNLHTLTQDYTSPIKSLTTV
;
A
#
# COMPACT_ATOMS: atom_id res chain seq x y z
N MET A 1 -9.50 5.67 11.74
CA MET A 1 -10.40 5.29 10.64
C MET A 1 -9.51 5.05 9.45
N CYS A 2 -9.37 3.79 9.02
CA CYS A 2 -8.40 3.38 7.99
C CYS A 2 -8.90 3.87 6.62
N TYR A 3 -8.30 4.94 6.10
CA TYR A 3 -8.69 5.56 4.82
C TYR A 3 -8.08 4.86 3.59
N PHE A 4 -7.27 3.83 3.79
CA PHE A 4 -6.54 3.17 2.70
C PHE A 4 -7.44 2.39 1.75
N TYR A 5 -8.26 1.46 2.26
CA TYR A 5 -9.14 0.64 1.41
C TYR A 5 -10.05 1.47 0.49
N PRO A 6 -10.75 2.51 0.99
CA PRO A 6 -11.58 3.36 0.13
C PRO A 6 -10.77 4.27 -0.81
N SER A 7 -9.45 4.41 -0.62
CA SER A 7 -8.60 5.23 -1.48
C SER A 7 -8.13 4.50 -2.73
N ILE A 8 -8.20 3.16 -2.76
CA ILE A 8 -7.89 2.38 -3.95
C ILE A 8 -8.99 2.62 -4.99
N THR A 9 -8.59 3.04 -6.19
CA THR A 9 -9.49 3.30 -7.31
C THR A 9 -9.59 2.09 -8.23
N GLU A 10 -10.65 2.03 -9.04
CA GLU A 10 -10.81 1.01 -10.09
C GLU A 10 -9.62 1.01 -11.06
N GLU A 11 -9.13 2.19 -11.43
CA GLU A 11 -7.94 2.34 -12.28
C GLU A 11 -6.68 1.77 -11.62
N LEU A 12 -6.48 1.99 -10.31
CA LEU A 12 -5.34 1.45 -9.59
C LEU A 12 -5.41 -0.08 -9.51
N LEU A 13 -6.60 -0.64 -9.25
CA LEU A 13 -6.81 -2.09 -9.28
C LEU A 13 -6.50 -2.67 -10.67
N HIS A 14 -7.03 -2.05 -11.73
CA HIS A 14 -6.81 -2.50 -13.10
C HIS A 14 -5.31 -2.50 -13.47
N ARG A 15 -4.57 -1.43 -13.14
CA ARG A 15 -3.10 -1.40 -13.34
C ARG A 15 -2.38 -2.50 -12.56
N SER A 16 -2.85 -2.81 -11.34
CA SER A 16 -2.29 -3.87 -10.52
C SER A 16 -2.56 -5.27 -11.11
N LEU A 17 -3.73 -5.51 -11.69
CA LEU A 17 -4.06 -6.74 -12.41
C LEU A 17 -3.22 -6.91 -13.69
N LEU A 18 -3.03 -5.83 -14.46
CA LEU A 18 -2.13 -5.85 -15.62
C LEU A 18 -0.68 -6.14 -15.20
N PHE A 19 -0.25 -5.62 -14.05
CA PHE A 19 1.05 -5.96 -13.49
C PHE A 19 1.16 -7.46 -13.14
N ALA A 20 0.16 -8.02 -12.44
CA ALA A 20 0.13 -9.45 -12.11
C ALA A 20 0.10 -10.35 -13.35
N SER A 21 -0.53 -9.90 -14.44
CA SER A 21 -0.59 -10.61 -15.72
C SER A 21 0.78 -10.87 -16.35
N ASN A 22 1.84 -10.19 -15.89
CA ASN A 22 3.21 -10.48 -16.32
C ASN A 22 3.82 -11.72 -15.64
N TYR A 23 3.18 -12.24 -14.59
CA TYR A 23 3.69 -13.35 -13.75
C TYR A 23 2.77 -14.56 -13.75
N VAL A 24 1.47 -14.34 -13.93
CA VAL A 24 0.44 -15.38 -13.95
C VAL A 24 -0.54 -15.06 -15.07
N ASP A 25 -1.02 -16.09 -15.78
CA ASP A 25 -2.08 -15.90 -16.76
C ASP A 25 -3.38 -15.50 -16.04
N VAL A 26 -3.80 -14.25 -16.26
CA VAL A 26 -5.10 -13.73 -15.83
C VAL A 26 -5.90 -13.40 -17.07
N SER A 27 -6.94 -14.18 -17.32
CA SER A 27 -7.82 -13.98 -18.48
C SER A 27 -8.61 -12.66 -18.35
N LYS A 28 -9.07 -12.15 -19.49
CA LYS A 28 -9.94 -10.97 -19.51
C LYS A 28 -11.22 -11.19 -18.70
N ASP A 29 -11.80 -12.40 -18.79
CA ASP A 29 -13.01 -12.75 -18.07
C ASP A 29 -12.79 -12.72 -16.55
N GLU A 30 -11.61 -13.17 -16.07
CA GLU A 30 -11.24 -13.06 -14.66
C GLU A 30 -11.09 -11.60 -14.21
N ILE A 31 -10.45 -10.75 -15.01
CA ILE A 31 -10.35 -9.30 -14.74
C ILE A 31 -11.75 -8.67 -14.66
N ASP A 32 -12.64 -9.02 -15.57
CA ASP A 32 -14.01 -8.51 -15.60
C ASP A 32 -14.82 -9.00 -14.38
N ILE A 33 -14.66 -10.27 -13.98
CA ILE A 33 -15.27 -10.83 -12.76
C ILE A 33 -14.78 -10.11 -11.51
N ILE A 34 -13.46 -9.94 -11.37
CA ILE A 34 -12.84 -9.26 -10.21
C ILE A 34 -13.35 -7.82 -10.14
N THR A 35 -13.29 -7.09 -11.25
CA THR A 35 -13.79 -5.70 -11.34
C THR A 35 -15.27 -5.61 -10.98
N HIS A 36 -16.09 -6.54 -11.48
CA HIS A 36 -17.51 -6.57 -11.19
C HIS A 36 -17.81 -6.86 -9.72
N ALA A 37 -17.05 -7.76 -9.07
CA ALA A 37 -17.21 -8.09 -7.66
C ALA A 37 -16.96 -6.88 -6.73
N LYS A 38 -16.24 -5.86 -7.19
CA LYS A 38 -16.00 -4.61 -6.45
C LYS A 38 -17.09 -3.56 -6.59
N ARG A 39 -18.15 -3.85 -7.36
CA ARG A 39 -19.30 -2.97 -7.46
C ARG A 39 -20.16 -3.12 -6.21
N THR A 40 -20.23 -2.06 -5.42
CA THR A 40 -21.04 -2.02 -4.22
C THR A 40 -22.37 -1.36 -4.47
N THR A 41 -23.43 -2.00 -3.99
CA THR A 41 -24.78 -1.43 -3.94
C THR A 41 -25.20 -1.39 -2.48
N LEU A 42 -24.96 -0.25 -1.83
CA LEU A 42 -25.48 0.00 -0.50
C LEU A 42 -26.88 0.60 -0.63
N TYR A 43 -27.84 0.22 0.21
CA TYR A 43 -29.17 0.84 0.23
C TYR A 43 -29.44 1.46 1.59
N LYS A 44 -30.02 2.66 1.58
CA LYS A 44 -30.54 3.34 2.77
C LYS A 44 -31.97 3.78 2.49
N ASN A 45 -32.92 3.26 3.27
CA ASN A 45 -34.36 3.57 3.12
C ASN A 45 -34.89 3.37 1.69
N GLY A 46 -34.50 2.27 1.04
CA GLY A 46 -34.90 1.96 -0.34
C GLY A 46 -34.20 2.77 -1.43
N GLN A 47 -33.30 3.69 -1.07
CA GLN A 47 -32.50 4.45 -2.03
C GLN A 47 -31.09 3.87 -2.10
N PRO A 48 -30.54 3.62 -3.30
CA PRO A 48 -29.15 3.22 -3.44
C PRO A 48 -28.25 4.37 -3.00
N TRP A 49 -27.32 4.06 -2.11
CA TRP A 49 -26.18 4.90 -1.78
C TRP A 49 -25.03 4.48 -2.68
N CYS A 50 -24.61 5.38 -3.54
CA CYS A 50 -23.39 5.25 -4.33
C CYS A 50 -22.32 6.16 -3.74
N LYS A 51 -21.10 5.65 -3.65
CA LYS A 51 -19.94 6.50 -3.41
C LYS A 51 -19.84 7.50 -4.58
N THR A 52 -19.50 8.75 -4.28
CA THR A 52 -19.54 9.83 -5.28
C THR A 52 -18.69 9.47 -6.50
N GLY A 53 -19.31 9.35 -7.68
CA GLY A 53 -18.61 9.19 -8.96
C GLY A 53 -18.34 7.76 -9.44
N SER A 54 -18.55 6.71 -8.65
CA SER A 54 -18.46 5.31 -9.11
C SER A 54 -19.19 4.33 -8.18
N ASN A 55 -19.65 3.20 -8.72
CA ASN A 55 -20.15 2.06 -7.94
C ASN A 55 -18.99 1.18 -7.42
N PHE A 56 -17.75 1.44 -7.83
CA PHE A 56 -16.58 0.75 -7.31
C PHE A 56 -16.30 1.17 -5.87
N ASP A 57 -16.24 0.21 -4.97
CA ASP A 57 -15.75 0.45 -3.62
C ASP A 57 -15.06 -0.79 -3.05
N LEU A 58 -13.91 -0.57 -2.42
CA LEU A 58 -13.18 -1.61 -1.70
C LEU A 58 -13.45 -1.46 -0.22
N THR A 59 -14.31 -2.34 0.30
CA THR A 59 -14.62 -2.35 1.72
C THR A 59 -13.60 -3.22 2.46
N MET A 60 -13.07 -2.72 3.58
CA MET A 60 -12.05 -3.40 4.41
C MET A 60 -12.46 -4.81 4.88
N LYS A 61 -13.77 -5.11 4.88
CA LYS A 61 -14.34 -6.40 5.29
C LYS A 61 -14.98 -7.17 4.13
N SER A 62 -14.69 -6.78 2.89
CA SER A 62 -15.04 -7.60 1.72
C SER A 62 -14.25 -8.90 1.72
N PHE A 63 -14.83 -9.95 1.14
CA PHE A 63 -14.26 -11.29 1.13
C PHE A 63 -12.85 -11.34 0.53
N ASP A 64 -12.62 -10.57 -0.53
CA ASP A 64 -11.38 -10.50 -1.30
C ASP A 64 -10.64 -9.16 -1.12
N GLY A 65 -10.98 -8.42 -0.06
CA GLY A 65 -10.44 -7.08 0.20
C GLY A 65 -8.96 -7.12 0.58
N ALA A 66 -8.54 -8.11 1.37
CA ALA A 66 -7.15 -8.26 1.79
C ALA A 66 -6.24 -8.62 0.60
N GLU A 67 -6.67 -9.56 -0.22
CA GLU A 67 -6.00 -10.01 -1.43
C GLU A 67 -5.86 -8.89 -2.44
N THR A 68 -6.90 -8.06 -2.58
CA THR A 68 -6.85 -6.87 -3.43
C THR A 68 -5.82 -5.86 -2.94
N CYS A 69 -5.78 -5.59 -1.63
CA CYS A 69 -4.78 -4.71 -1.03
C CYS A 69 -3.36 -5.26 -1.19
N GLU A 70 -3.17 -6.57 -1.02
CA GLU A 70 -1.87 -7.21 -1.21
C GLU A 70 -1.40 -7.08 -2.66
N LEU A 71 -2.27 -7.34 -3.64
CA LEU A 71 -1.99 -7.16 -5.06
C LEU A 71 -1.58 -5.72 -5.40
N VAL A 72 -2.35 -4.73 -4.91
CA VAL A 72 -2.02 -3.31 -5.06
C VAL A 72 -0.70 -2.96 -4.37
N GLY A 73 -0.45 -3.52 -3.18
CA GLY A 73 0.80 -3.36 -2.45
C GLY A 73 2.01 -3.86 -3.23
N LEU A 74 1.92 -5.04 -3.84
CA LEU A 74 2.96 -5.60 -4.70
C LEU A 74 3.23 -4.73 -5.94
N TYR A 75 2.16 -4.24 -6.57
CA TYR A 75 2.28 -3.29 -7.68
C TYR A 75 2.99 -2.00 -7.26
N LEU A 76 2.67 -1.43 -6.10
CA LEU A 76 3.36 -0.24 -5.56
C LEU A 76 4.81 -0.54 -5.21
N LEU A 77 5.10 -1.68 -4.59
CA LEU A 77 6.47 -2.12 -4.28
C LEU A 77 7.34 -2.24 -5.53
N SER A 78 6.79 -2.69 -6.66
CA SER A 78 7.53 -2.74 -7.94
C SER A 78 8.03 -1.35 -8.38
N HIS A 79 7.27 -0.29 -8.09
CA HIS A 79 7.67 1.08 -8.40
C HIS A 79 8.74 1.60 -7.45
N LEU A 80 8.89 1.02 -6.25
CA LEU A 80 9.86 1.43 -5.24
C LEU A 80 11.21 0.72 -5.37
N GLN A 81 11.29 -0.36 -6.16
CA GLN A 81 12.48 -1.21 -6.28
C GLN A 81 13.76 -0.45 -6.65
N HIS A 82 13.63 0.65 -7.40
CA HIS A 82 14.76 1.48 -7.84
C HIS A 82 15.30 2.44 -6.76
N LEU A 83 14.64 2.57 -5.60
CA LEU A 83 15.02 3.54 -4.56
C LEU A 83 16.17 3.05 -3.65
N ASP A 84 16.62 1.80 -3.84
CA ASP A 84 17.72 1.18 -3.06
C ASP A 84 17.49 1.35 -1.55
N ILE A 85 16.31 0.91 -1.12
CA ILE A 85 15.87 0.81 0.26
C ILE A 85 15.18 -0.54 0.45
N LYS A 86 15.19 -1.06 1.68
CA LYS A 86 14.35 -2.22 2.02
C LYS A 86 13.00 -1.68 2.47
N VAL A 87 11.93 -2.03 1.77
CA VAL A 87 10.57 -1.57 2.09
C VAL A 87 9.62 -2.76 2.07
N GLY A 88 8.73 -2.81 3.06
CA GLY A 88 7.62 -3.73 3.14
C GLY A 88 6.32 -2.94 3.33
N LEU A 89 5.26 -3.39 2.68
CA LEU A 89 3.91 -2.85 2.86
C LEU A 89 3.03 -4.00 3.36
N TYR A 90 2.14 -3.69 4.29
CA TYR A 90 1.10 -4.59 4.73
C TYR A 90 -0.19 -3.80 4.87
N ARG A 91 -1.06 -3.92 3.85
CA ARG A 91 -2.31 -3.15 3.77
C ARG A 91 -2.04 -1.65 3.92
N ASP A 92 -2.58 -1.02 4.95
CA ASP A 92 -2.44 0.39 5.26
C ASP A 92 -1.14 0.76 5.99
N ASP A 93 -0.40 -0.22 6.52
CA ASP A 93 0.87 0.00 7.18
C ASP A 93 2.05 -0.23 6.24
N GLY A 94 3.13 0.56 6.40
CA GLY A 94 4.38 0.32 5.69
C GLY A 94 5.61 0.61 6.53
N LEU A 95 6.67 -0.15 6.27
CA LEU A 95 7.96 -0.03 6.95
C LEU A 95 9.09 -0.01 5.93
N ALA A 96 9.96 1.00 6.03
CA ALA A 96 11.16 1.13 5.24
C ALA A 96 12.42 1.25 6.12
N VAL A 97 13.50 0.64 5.65
CA VAL A 97 14.79 0.57 6.33
C VAL A 97 15.88 1.05 5.37
N THR A 98 16.75 1.95 5.84
CA THR A 98 17.89 2.44 5.05
C THR A 98 19.12 2.76 5.90
N ASN A 99 20.29 2.61 5.28
CA ASN A 99 21.60 2.97 5.84
C ASN A 99 22.11 4.32 5.31
N LYS A 100 21.27 5.03 4.55
CA LYS A 100 21.58 6.31 3.91
C LYS A 100 21.66 7.44 4.94
N SER A 101 22.27 8.57 4.55
CA SER A 101 22.34 9.74 5.44
C SER A 101 20.95 10.35 5.63
N PRO A 102 20.68 11.06 6.74
CA PRO A 102 19.37 11.66 6.97
C PRO A 102 18.87 12.55 5.82
N GLN A 103 19.78 13.28 5.17
CA GLN A 103 19.47 14.10 4.01
C GLN A 103 19.06 13.26 2.78
N GLN A 104 19.72 12.12 2.56
CA GLN A 104 19.35 11.18 1.49
C GLN A 104 18.01 10.50 1.79
N THR A 105 17.75 10.14 3.05
CA THR A 105 16.48 9.57 3.50
C THR A 105 15.33 10.53 3.23
N GLU A 106 15.48 11.83 3.54
CA GLU A 106 14.45 12.84 3.23
C GLU A 106 14.21 12.99 1.71
N LYS A 107 15.25 12.88 0.88
CA LYS A 107 15.10 12.88 -0.58
C LYS A 107 14.33 11.65 -1.05
N ILE A 108 14.60 10.47 -0.49
CA ILE A 108 13.90 9.23 -0.82
C ILE A 108 12.43 9.30 -0.37
N LYS A 109 12.16 9.78 0.84
CA LYS A 109 10.82 10.04 1.34
C LYS A 109 10.00 10.88 0.35
N LYS A 110 10.56 11.99 -0.16
CA LYS A 110 9.88 12.82 -1.16
C LYS A 110 9.57 12.06 -2.45
N LYS A 111 10.49 11.21 -2.91
CA LYS A 111 10.26 10.35 -4.09
C LYS A 111 9.17 9.31 -3.84
N MET A 112 9.16 8.67 -2.67
CA MET A 112 8.11 7.74 -2.27
C MET A 112 6.75 8.45 -2.26
N CYS A 113 6.62 9.58 -1.58
CA CYS A 113 5.38 10.37 -1.59
C CYS A 113 4.91 10.74 -3.01
N ALA A 114 5.84 11.04 -3.92
CA ALA A 114 5.50 11.30 -5.32
C ALA A 114 4.95 10.04 -6.01
N ILE A 115 5.62 8.89 -5.89
CA ILE A 115 5.20 7.62 -6.50
C ILE A 115 3.80 7.20 -6.04
N PHE A 116 3.51 7.32 -4.74
CA PHE A 116 2.18 6.99 -4.22
C PHE A 116 1.12 7.96 -4.74
N ARG A 117 1.44 9.26 -4.79
CA ARG A 117 0.54 10.28 -5.32
C ARG A 117 0.25 10.09 -6.81
N ASP A 118 1.23 9.69 -7.60
CA ASP A 118 1.07 9.38 -9.02
C ASP A 118 0.17 8.14 -9.24
N ASN A 119 0.03 7.30 -8.21
CA ASN A 119 -0.90 6.18 -8.17
C ASN A 119 -2.25 6.53 -7.49
N GLY A 120 -2.49 7.80 -7.18
CA GLY A 120 -3.74 8.28 -6.57
C GLY A 120 -3.82 8.06 -5.05
N LEU A 121 -2.73 7.70 -4.40
CA LEU A 121 -2.66 7.43 -2.96
C LEU A 121 -1.96 8.57 -2.22
N ASN A 122 -2.46 8.92 -1.04
CA ASN A 122 -1.82 9.89 -0.16
C ASN A 122 -1.29 9.19 1.08
N ILE A 123 0.02 9.31 1.34
CA ILE A 123 0.72 8.62 2.43
C ILE A 123 1.51 9.61 3.29
N THR A 124 1.75 9.25 4.56
CA THR A 124 2.46 10.10 5.52
C THR A 124 3.68 9.40 6.07
N ILE A 125 4.83 9.67 5.45
CA ILE A 125 6.07 9.00 5.82
C ILE A 125 6.77 9.72 7.00
N GLN A 126 7.02 9.01 8.09
CA GLN A 126 7.87 9.46 9.19
C GLN A 126 9.30 8.93 9.01
N ALA A 127 10.23 9.78 8.58
CA ALA A 127 11.61 9.40 8.30
C ALA A 127 12.55 9.62 9.50
N ASN A 128 13.76 9.03 9.41
CA ASN A 128 14.85 9.21 10.38
C ASN A 128 14.51 8.77 11.82
N GLN A 129 13.56 7.83 11.95
CA GLN A 129 13.17 7.28 13.24
C GLN A 129 14.14 6.17 13.65
N LYS A 130 14.31 5.96 14.96
CA LYS A 130 15.05 4.82 15.52
C LYS A 130 14.15 3.85 16.27
N ILE A 131 12.95 4.31 16.59
CA ILE A 131 11.87 3.57 17.20
C ILE A 131 10.67 3.78 16.29
N VAL A 132 10.03 2.70 15.84
CA VAL A 132 8.84 2.76 14.97
C VAL A 132 7.84 1.69 15.38
N ASP A 133 6.57 1.98 15.13
CA ASP A 133 5.49 1.00 15.27
C ASP A 133 5.12 0.46 13.88
N PHE A 134 4.94 -0.86 13.80
CA PHE A 134 4.46 -1.55 12.61
C PHE A 134 3.65 -2.78 13.05
N LEU A 135 2.39 -2.90 12.60
CA LEU A 135 1.47 -3.97 13.00
C LEU A 135 1.26 -4.08 14.52
N ASP A 136 1.10 -2.94 15.19
CA ASP A 136 1.01 -2.83 16.66
C ASP A 136 2.23 -3.37 17.42
N VAL A 137 3.37 -3.54 16.73
CA VAL A 137 4.65 -3.94 17.32
C VAL A 137 5.65 -2.78 17.23
N THR A 138 6.22 -2.41 18.38
CA THR A 138 7.27 -1.40 18.46
C THR A 138 8.65 -2.01 18.21
N PHE A 139 9.34 -1.53 17.19
CA PHE A 139 10.72 -1.88 16.88
C PHE A 139 11.66 -0.78 17.37
N ASN A 140 12.73 -1.16 18.08
CA ASN A 140 13.73 -0.22 18.60
C ASN A 140 15.15 -0.65 18.19
N LEU A 141 15.83 0.19 17.39
CA LEU A 141 17.21 -0.05 16.95
C LEU A 141 18.24 0.07 18.08
N HIS A 142 17.93 0.73 19.18
CA HIS A 142 18.85 0.90 20.30
C HIS A 142 19.01 -0.34 21.17
N THR A 143 17.96 -1.16 21.26
CA THR A 143 17.90 -2.28 22.22
C THR A 143 18.09 -3.66 21.58
N LEU A 144 18.26 -3.77 20.26
CA LEU A 144 18.50 -5.03 19.53
C LEU A 144 17.59 -6.20 20.01
N THR A 145 16.31 -5.93 20.14
CA THR A 145 15.27 -6.93 20.38
C THR A 145 14.23 -6.74 19.27
N GLN A 146 14.14 -7.52 18.18
CA GLN A 146 14.65 -8.86 17.85
C GLN A 146 15.29 -8.85 16.44
N ASP A 147 16.43 -9.53 16.31
CA ASP A 147 17.46 -9.42 15.25
C ASP A 147 17.10 -9.90 13.84
N TYR A 148 17.55 -9.15 12.81
CA TYR A 148 18.45 -9.69 11.77
C TYR A 148 19.46 -8.61 11.32
N THR A 149 20.73 -9.00 11.35
CA THR A 149 21.98 -8.24 11.29
C THR A 149 22.20 -7.34 10.07
N SER A 150 22.44 -6.04 10.32
CA SER A 150 23.33 -5.09 9.60
C SER A 150 23.21 -3.70 10.25
N PRO A 151 24.20 -2.77 10.13
CA PRO A 151 24.15 -1.47 10.80
C PRO A 151 23.09 -0.56 10.18
N ILE A 152 21.85 -0.66 10.68
CA ILE A 152 20.70 0.15 10.26
C ILE A 152 20.79 1.54 10.92
N LYS A 153 20.77 2.60 10.12
CA LYS A 153 20.89 3.99 10.61
C LYS A 153 19.55 4.67 10.85
N SER A 154 18.47 4.20 10.22
CA SER A 154 17.12 4.75 10.38
C SER A 154 16.04 3.80 9.92
N LEU A 155 14.93 3.80 10.67
CA LEU A 155 13.63 3.25 10.32
C LEU A 155 12.71 4.36 9.82
N THR A 156 11.75 4.00 8.99
CA THR A 156 10.79 4.93 8.40
C THR A 156 9.43 4.26 8.28
N THR A 157 8.41 4.82 8.92
CA THR A 157 7.02 4.35 8.83
C THR A 157 6.32 5.10 7.70
N VAL A 158 5.52 4.41 6.89
CA VAL A 158 4.76 4.95 5.75
C VAL A 158 3.30 5.18 6.11
#